data_AF-A0A7S1GQL9-F1
#
_entry.id   AF-A0A7S1GQL9-F1
#
_cell.length_a   1.000
_cell.length_b   1.000
_cell.length_c   1.000
_cell.angle_alpha   90.00
_cell.angle_beta   90.00
_cell.angle_gamma   90.00
#
_symmetry.space_group_name_H-M   'P 1'
#
loop_
_entity.id
_entity.type
_entity.pdbx_description
1 polymer ?
#
loop_
_entity_poly.entity_id
_entity_poly.type
_entity_poly.pdbx_seq_one_letter_code
_entity_poly.pdbx_strand_id
1 'polypeptide(L)'
;SLTSQRSEAKAALAEKLRSRPSLGTRGRPLLKVGGCAVIRLGSIVRDRPGYHTVRYIYPPGFLSERSFPSYRQPGQTVVYSSEILDGGDAPIFTVTASDDSSNPVSAASPTEAWKAIDQRVAAAGGEAASSGGKGVNGVVYFGLAYPSVAKLLLQMEGADA
;
A
#
# COMPACT_ATOMS: atom_id res chain seq x y z
N SER A 1 0.54 -16.39 -24.73
CA SER A 1 1.69 -15.44 -24.64
C SER A 1 1.72 -14.84 -23.23
N LEU A 2 2.89 -14.81 -22.58
CA LEU A 2 3.11 -14.26 -21.23
C LEU A 2 2.61 -12.80 -21.07
N THR A 3 2.56 -12.06 -22.18
CA THR A 3 2.04 -10.69 -22.22
C THR A 3 0.52 -10.63 -21.99
N SER A 4 -0.23 -11.64 -22.44
CA SER A 4 -1.70 -11.70 -22.28
C SER A 4 -2.10 -11.93 -20.82
N GLN A 5 -1.44 -12.88 -20.16
CA GLN A 5 -1.70 -13.23 -18.75
C GLN A 5 -1.39 -12.07 -17.79
N ARG A 6 -0.30 -11.32 -18.04
CA ARG A 6 0.02 -10.11 -17.26
C ARG A 6 -1.02 -8.99 -17.43
N SER A 7 -1.67 -8.90 -18.59
CA SER A 7 -2.71 -7.89 -18.85
C SER A 7 -4.03 -8.25 -18.18
N GLU A 8 -4.42 -9.52 -18.21
CA GLU A 8 -5.64 -10.03 -17.56
C GLU A 8 -5.54 -9.97 -16.04
N ALA A 9 -4.38 -10.32 -15.46
CA ALA A 9 -4.14 -10.19 -14.02
C ALA A 9 -4.22 -8.72 -13.56
N LYS A 10 -3.69 -7.78 -14.36
CA LYS A 10 -3.82 -6.34 -14.08
C LYS A 10 -5.27 -5.86 -14.18
N ALA A 11 -6.03 -6.34 -15.16
CA ALA A 11 -7.43 -5.98 -15.33
C ALA A 11 -8.31 -6.53 -14.19
N ALA A 12 -8.12 -7.80 -13.83
CA ALA A 12 -8.82 -8.43 -12.71
C ALA A 12 -8.48 -7.77 -11.37
N LEU A 13 -7.22 -7.35 -11.18
CA LEU A 13 -6.82 -6.57 -10.02
C LEU A 13 -7.46 -5.19 -10.00
N ALA A 14 -7.47 -4.49 -11.14
CA ALA A 14 -8.12 -3.18 -11.26
C ALA A 14 -9.63 -3.27 -11.01
N GLU A 15 -10.28 -4.34 -11.46
CA GLU A 15 -11.71 -4.59 -11.24
C GLU A 15 -12.01 -4.94 -9.78
N LYS A 16 -11.18 -5.79 -9.16
CA LYS A 16 -11.25 -6.10 -7.73
C LYS A 16 -10.99 -4.87 -6.86
N LEU A 17 -10.12 -3.95 -7.31
CA LEU A 17 -9.87 -2.67 -6.66
C LEU A 17 -11.04 -1.69 -6.84
N ARG A 18 -11.68 -1.67 -8.01
CA ARG A 18 -12.89 -0.86 -8.30
C ARG A 18 -14.13 -1.36 -7.56
N SER A 19 -14.23 -2.67 -7.30
CA SER A 19 -15.36 -3.28 -6.59
C SER A 19 -15.21 -3.23 -5.07
N ARG A 20 -14.13 -2.66 -4.52
CA ARG A 20 -14.01 -2.43 -3.08
C ARG A 20 -15.05 -1.39 -2.66
N PRO A 21 -15.77 -1.62 -1.56
CA PRO A 21 -16.69 -0.62 -1.04
C PRO A 21 -15.94 0.70 -0.88
N SER A 22 -16.57 1.78 -1.34
CA SER A 22 -16.05 3.14 -1.20
C SER A 22 -15.66 3.38 0.27
N LEU A 23 -14.57 4.11 0.45
CA LEU A 23 -13.83 4.37 1.69
C LEU A 23 -14.62 5.22 2.72
N GLY A 24 -15.90 4.92 2.88
CA GLY A 24 -16.93 5.75 3.47
C GLY A 24 -17.69 5.05 4.59
N THR A 25 -16.99 4.41 5.52
CA THR A 25 -17.31 4.38 6.96
C THR A 25 -16.05 3.89 7.68
N ARG A 26 -15.03 4.76 7.80
CA ARG A 26 -13.75 4.35 8.40
C ARG A 26 -13.96 4.17 9.91
N GLY A 27 -13.96 2.91 10.36
CA GLY A 27 -13.81 2.59 11.78
C GLY A 27 -12.57 3.26 12.37
N ARG A 28 -12.52 3.40 13.70
CA ARG A 28 -11.33 3.95 14.37
C ARG A 28 -10.09 3.14 13.95
N PRO A 29 -8.96 3.80 13.60
CA PRO A 29 -7.73 3.09 13.27
C PRO A 29 -7.33 2.13 14.39
N LEU A 30 -6.87 0.94 14.03
CA LEU A 30 -6.32 -0.04 14.99
C LEU A 30 -5.08 0.52 15.68
N LEU A 31 -4.27 1.27 14.94
CA LEU A 31 -3.03 1.87 15.42
C LEU A 31 -2.64 3.08 14.56
N LYS A 32 -2.02 4.10 15.15
CA LYS A 32 -1.38 5.20 14.43
C LYS A 32 0.12 5.19 14.67
N VAL A 33 0.92 5.20 13.61
CA VAL A 33 2.39 5.13 13.63
C VAL A 33 3.01 6.01 12.55
N GLY A 34 3.90 6.92 12.93
CA GLY A 34 4.72 7.72 12.00
C GLY A 34 3.99 8.29 10.78
N GLY A 35 2.84 8.92 11.02
CA GLY A 35 2.01 9.53 9.96
C GLY A 35 1.09 8.56 9.21
N CYS A 36 1.13 7.27 9.54
CA CYS A 36 0.24 6.25 9.03
C CYS A 36 -0.82 5.87 10.07
N ALA A 37 -2.04 5.60 9.62
CA ALA A 37 -3.11 5.00 10.39
C ALA A 37 -3.37 3.60 9.84
N VAL A 38 -3.10 2.56 10.62
CA VAL A 38 -3.39 1.18 10.25
C VAL A 38 -4.86 0.92 10.53
N ILE A 39 -5.59 0.55 9.47
CA ILE A 39 -7.04 0.34 9.50
C ILE A 39 -7.35 -1.15 9.58
N ARG A 40 -6.56 -2.00 8.92
CA ARG A 40 -6.74 -3.46 8.91
C ARG A 40 -5.40 -4.16 8.79
N LEU A 41 -5.21 -5.26 9.50
CA LEU A 41 -3.97 -6.05 9.44
C LEU A 41 -3.98 -7.09 8.30
N GLY A 42 -5.15 -7.58 7.87
CA GLY A 42 -5.23 -8.61 6.84
C GLY A 42 -5.13 -10.04 7.41
N SER A 43 -4.57 -10.96 6.64
CA SER A 43 -4.37 -12.36 7.02
C SER A 43 -2.95 -12.82 6.69
N ILE A 44 -2.35 -13.63 7.55
CA ILE A 44 -0.98 -14.12 7.33
C ILE A 44 -1.01 -15.28 6.32
N VAL A 45 -0.06 -15.25 5.39
CA VAL A 45 0.15 -16.31 4.40
C VAL A 45 1.46 -17.03 4.73
N ARG A 46 1.37 -18.30 5.09
CA ARG A 46 2.51 -19.14 5.52
C ARG A 46 3.10 -20.02 4.43
N ASP A 47 2.24 -20.49 3.54
CA ASP A 47 2.55 -21.49 2.52
C ASP A 47 3.30 -20.92 1.30
N ARG A 48 3.39 -19.59 1.20
CA ARG A 48 4.00 -18.89 0.07
C ARG A 48 5.13 -17.95 0.54
N PRO A 49 6.40 -18.24 0.17
CA PRO A 49 7.55 -17.46 0.65
C PRO A 49 7.56 -16.01 0.15
N GLY A 50 6.83 -15.68 -0.91
CA GLY A 50 6.71 -14.30 -1.41
C GLY A 50 6.05 -13.32 -0.43
N TYR A 51 5.31 -13.81 0.57
CA TYR A 51 4.55 -12.97 1.52
C TYR A 51 5.33 -12.58 2.77
N HIS A 52 6.60 -12.95 2.87
CA HIS A 52 7.44 -12.52 3.97
C HIS A 52 8.90 -12.41 3.57
N THR A 53 9.64 -11.64 4.35
CA THR A 53 11.10 -11.58 4.34
C THR A 53 11.58 -11.83 5.76
N VAL A 54 12.90 -11.90 5.95
CA VAL A 54 13.50 -11.94 7.30
C VAL A 54 13.05 -10.74 8.16
N ARG A 55 12.64 -9.61 7.56
CA ARG A 55 12.32 -8.38 8.29
C ARG A 55 10.83 -8.04 8.35
N TYR A 56 10.02 -8.54 7.43
CA TYR A 56 8.64 -8.07 7.24
C TYR A 56 7.71 -9.19 6.82
N ILE A 57 6.47 -9.13 7.30
CA ILE A 57 5.35 -9.94 6.84
C ILE A 57 4.43 -9.04 6.00
N TYR A 58 3.91 -9.55 4.88
CA TYR A 58 3.08 -8.82 3.93
C TYR A 58 1.67 -9.42 3.82
N PRO A 59 0.79 -9.23 4.81
CA PRO A 59 -0.51 -9.90 4.83
C PRO A 59 -1.49 -9.34 3.79
N PRO A 60 -2.05 -10.17 2.89
CA PRO A 60 -3.19 -9.76 2.07
C PRO A 60 -4.34 -9.21 2.92
N GLY A 61 -4.96 -8.13 2.44
CA GLY A 61 -6.00 -7.41 3.16
C GLY A 61 -5.48 -6.37 4.16
N PHE A 62 -4.16 -6.22 4.33
CA PHE A 62 -3.59 -5.09 5.05
C PHE A 62 -4.07 -3.78 4.41
N LEU A 63 -4.44 -2.82 5.26
CA LEU A 63 -4.82 -1.47 4.85
C LEU A 63 -4.27 -0.46 5.87
N SER A 64 -3.49 0.49 5.37
CA SER A 64 -3.08 1.68 6.11
C SER A 64 -3.35 2.94 5.29
N GLU A 65 -3.43 4.07 5.98
CA GLU A 65 -3.72 5.36 5.39
C GLU A 65 -2.70 6.38 5.84
N ARG A 66 -2.27 7.26 4.93
CA ARG A 66 -1.40 8.40 5.29
C ARG A 66 -1.73 9.63 4.47
N SER A 67 -1.54 10.79 5.09
CA SER A 67 -1.63 12.06 4.38
C SER A 67 -0.35 12.31 3.58
N PHE A 68 -0.51 12.74 2.33
CA PHE A 68 0.59 13.07 1.43
C PHE A 68 0.11 14.11 0.39
N PRO A 69 1.01 14.89 -0.27
CA PRO A 69 0.59 15.83 -1.30
C PRO A 69 -0.22 15.16 -2.41
N SER A 70 -1.26 15.86 -2.88
CA SER A 70 -2.06 15.41 -4.02
C SER A 70 -1.28 15.62 -5.31
N TYR A 71 -1.26 14.59 -6.17
CA TYR A 71 -0.80 14.74 -7.56
C TYR A 71 -1.91 15.27 -8.50
N ARG A 72 -3.16 15.35 -8.05
CA ARG A 72 -4.28 15.93 -8.82
C ARG A 72 -4.44 17.42 -8.57
N GLN A 73 -4.17 17.85 -7.34
CA GLN A 73 -4.42 19.19 -6.85
C GLN A 73 -3.16 19.70 -6.12
N PRO A 74 -2.16 20.23 -6.86
CA PRO A 74 -0.93 20.74 -6.27
C PRO A 74 -1.21 21.77 -5.16
N GLY A 75 -0.44 21.70 -4.07
CA GLY A 75 -0.64 22.52 -2.87
C GLY A 75 -1.67 21.96 -1.88
N GLN A 76 -2.42 20.92 -2.25
CA GLN A 76 -3.31 20.21 -1.32
C GLN A 76 -2.68 18.91 -0.81
N THR A 77 -3.13 18.50 0.37
CA THR A 77 -2.80 17.21 0.96
C THR A 77 -4.05 16.35 0.97
N VAL A 78 -3.90 15.09 0.53
CA VAL A 78 -4.97 14.11 0.48
C VAL A 78 -4.56 12.84 1.20
N VAL A 79 -5.53 11.97 1.47
CA VAL A 79 -5.24 10.68 2.10
C VAL A 79 -4.97 9.64 1.03
N TYR A 80 -3.88 8.91 1.19
CA TYR A 80 -3.54 7.76 0.38
C TYR A 80 -3.76 6.49 1.18
N SER A 81 -4.48 5.53 0.59
CA SER A 81 -4.68 4.20 1.13
C SER A 81 -3.63 3.25 0.55
N SER A 82 -2.85 2.61 1.41
CA SER A 82 -1.87 1.58 1.07
C SER A 82 -2.43 0.20 1.41
N GLU A 83 -2.51 -0.67 0.41
CA GLU A 83 -3.17 -1.97 0.49
C GLU A 83 -2.24 -3.07 0.01
N ILE A 84 -2.26 -4.21 0.71
CA ILE A 84 -1.56 -5.42 0.27
C ILE A 84 -2.61 -6.40 -0.23
N LEU A 85 -2.47 -6.85 -1.46
CA LEU A 85 -3.40 -7.75 -2.13
C LEU A 85 -2.73 -9.12 -2.33
N ASP A 86 -3.54 -10.17 -2.34
CA ASP A 86 -3.07 -11.50 -2.75
C ASP A 86 -2.84 -11.50 -4.26
N GLY A 87 -1.59 -11.69 -4.68
CA GLY A 87 -1.16 -11.72 -6.07
C GLY A 87 -0.83 -13.11 -6.58
N GLY A 88 -1.24 -14.18 -5.91
CA GLY A 88 -0.78 -15.54 -6.20
C GLY A 88 0.52 -15.81 -5.44
N ASP A 89 1.64 -16.00 -6.14
CA ASP A 89 2.91 -16.40 -5.50
C ASP A 89 3.53 -15.32 -4.59
N ALA A 90 3.17 -14.05 -4.81
CA ALA A 90 3.70 -12.89 -4.08
C ALA A 90 2.63 -11.81 -3.92
N PRO A 91 2.75 -10.92 -2.90
CA PRO A 91 1.82 -9.83 -2.68
C PRO A 91 1.88 -8.77 -3.78
N ILE A 92 0.77 -8.05 -3.98
CA ILE A 92 0.72 -6.84 -4.79
C ILE A 92 0.47 -5.64 -3.89
N PHE A 93 1.36 -4.65 -3.96
CA PHE A 93 1.30 -3.44 -3.16
C PHE A 93 0.59 -2.35 -3.95
N THR A 94 -0.56 -1.90 -3.44
CA THR A 94 -1.38 -0.90 -4.11
C THR A 94 -1.50 0.37 -3.28
N VAL A 95 -1.36 1.53 -3.91
CA VAL A 95 -1.56 2.84 -3.29
C VAL A 95 -2.60 3.63 -4.08
N THR A 96 -3.63 4.11 -3.38
CA THR A 96 -4.78 4.80 -3.98
C THR A 96 -4.97 6.16 -3.32
N ALA A 97 -5.00 7.23 -4.11
CA ALA A 97 -5.28 8.57 -3.62
C ALA A 97 -6.80 8.75 -3.41
N SER A 98 -7.21 9.41 -2.32
CA SER A 98 -8.63 9.62 -2.01
C SER A 98 -9.35 10.51 -3.03
N ASP A 99 -8.61 11.36 -3.73
CA ASP A 99 -9.09 12.26 -4.79
C ASP A 99 -8.90 11.69 -6.21
N ASP A 100 -8.38 10.46 -6.34
CA ASP A 100 -8.27 9.73 -7.61
C ASP A 100 -8.37 8.21 -7.39
N SER A 101 -9.53 7.78 -6.89
CA SER A 101 -9.80 6.37 -6.54
C SER A 101 -9.82 5.44 -7.76
N SER A 102 -10.03 5.97 -8.96
CA SER A 102 -10.04 5.21 -10.22
C SER A 102 -8.65 4.85 -10.76
N ASN A 103 -7.59 5.50 -10.27
CA ASN A 103 -6.22 5.35 -10.80
C ASN A 103 -5.22 4.88 -9.75
N PRO A 104 -5.44 3.71 -9.11
CA PRO A 104 -4.50 3.15 -8.15
C PRO A 104 -3.15 2.84 -8.80
N VAL A 105 -2.09 2.89 -8.01
CA VAL A 105 -0.76 2.42 -8.39
C VAL A 105 -0.51 1.07 -7.75
N SER A 106 -0.29 0.04 -8.56
CA SER A 106 0.07 -1.31 -8.09
C SER A 106 1.49 -1.69 -8.52
N ALA A 107 2.28 -2.24 -7.60
CA ALA A 107 3.66 -2.67 -7.85
C ALA A 107 4.04 -3.94 -7.06
N ALA A 108 5.20 -4.50 -7.38
CA ALA A 108 5.73 -5.71 -6.73
C ALA A 108 6.40 -5.44 -5.38
N SER A 109 6.67 -4.17 -5.06
CA SER A 109 7.22 -3.77 -3.75
C SER A 109 6.55 -2.50 -3.20
N PRO A 110 6.55 -2.29 -1.87
CA PRO A 110 6.03 -1.07 -1.25
C PRO A 110 6.72 0.19 -1.77
N THR A 111 8.03 0.08 -1.98
CA THR A 111 8.87 1.20 -2.42
C THR A 111 8.58 1.60 -3.86
N GLU A 112 8.38 0.65 -4.77
CA GLU A 112 7.99 0.98 -6.15
C GLU A 112 6.61 1.62 -6.22
N ALA A 113 5.64 1.13 -5.45
CA ALA A 113 4.30 1.71 -5.41
C ALA A 113 4.35 3.18 -4.95
N TRP A 114 5.04 3.47 -3.85
CA TRP A 114 5.17 4.85 -3.35
C TRP A 114 6.09 5.73 -4.20
N LYS A 115 7.14 5.18 -4.84
CA LYS A 115 7.96 5.94 -5.79
C LYS A 115 7.15 6.42 -6.98
N ALA A 116 6.25 5.60 -7.50
CA ALA A 116 5.38 6.01 -8.60
C ALA A 116 4.38 7.11 -8.17
N ILE A 117 3.87 7.08 -6.92
CA ILE A 117 3.08 8.20 -6.37
C ILE A 117 3.93 9.46 -6.24
N ASP A 118 5.13 9.36 -5.68
CA ASP A 118 6.06 10.47 -5.50
C ASP A 118 6.43 11.13 -6.84
N GLN A 119 6.65 10.31 -7.87
CA GLN A 119 6.87 10.78 -9.24
C GLN A 119 5.65 11.49 -9.83
N ARG A 120 4.43 11.01 -9.58
CA ARG A 120 3.20 11.72 -10.00
C ARG A 120 3.09 13.08 -9.31
N VAL A 121 3.41 13.15 -8.02
CA VAL A 121 3.42 14.41 -7.26
C VAL A 121 4.47 15.38 -7.84
N ALA A 122 5.68 14.91 -8.10
CA ALA A 122 6.75 15.72 -8.68
C ALA A 122 6.36 16.23 -10.09
N ALA A 123 5.81 15.37 -10.94
CA ALA A 123 5.36 15.73 -12.28
C ALA A 123 4.21 16.74 -12.29
N ALA A 124 3.37 16.73 -11.24
CA ALA A 124 2.31 17.72 -11.05
C ALA A 124 2.81 19.05 -10.46
N GLY A 125 4.11 19.20 -10.19
CA GLY A 125 4.69 20.40 -9.56
C GLY A 125 4.46 20.49 -8.05
N GLY A 126 4.12 19.38 -7.39
CA GLY A 126 3.97 19.31 -5.94
C GLY A 126 5.29 19.07 -5.20
N GLU A 127 5.27 19.24 -3.87
CA GLU A 127 6.39 18.94 -2.99
C GLU A 127 6.58 17.42 -2.78
N ALA A 128 7.17 16.75 -3.77
CA ALA A 128 7.53 15.34 -3.67
C ALA A 128 8.64 15.10 -2.63
N ALA A 129 8.67 13.91 -2.04
CA ALA A 129 9.74 13.49 -1.13
C ALA A 129 11.11 13.54 -1.82
N SER A 130 11.17 13.12 -3.10
CA SER A 130 12.37 13.20 -3.92
C SER A 130 12.88 14.62 -4.11
N SER A 131 12.01 15.63 -4.11
CA SER A 131 12.39 17.04 -4.28
C SER A 131 13.22 17.56 -3.11
N GLY A 132 13.07 16.99 -1.92
CA GLY A 132 13.88 17.29 -0.74
C GLY A 132 15.18 16.46 -0.64
N GLY A 133 15.57 15.76 -1.69
CA GLY A 133 16.74 14.86 -1.70
C GLY A 133 16.58 13.58 -0.87
N LYS A 134 15.39 13.36 -0.28
CA LYS A 134 15.09 12.16 0.50
C LYS A 134 14.41 11.12 -0.41
N GLY A 135 14.96 9.92 -0.47
CA GLY A 135 14.31 8.81 -1.18
C GLY A 135 13.02 8.36 -0.49
N VAL A 136 12.11 7.78 -1.27
CA VAL A 136 10.90 7.13 -0.75
C VAL A 136 11.27 5.83 -0.04
N ASN A 137 10.86 5.70 1.24
CA ASN A 137 10.91 4.44 1.98
C ASN A 137 9.50 3.84 2.05
N GLY A 138 9.18 2.97 1.09
CA GLY A 138 7.82 2.43 0.95
C GLY A 138 7.37 1.59 2.13
N VAL A 139 8.27 0.87 2.80
CA VAL A 139 7.92 0.04 3.96
C VAL A 139 7.51 0.91 5.15
N VAL A 140 8.18 2.06 5.33
CA VAL A 140 7.78 3.09 6.30
C VAL A 140 6.43 3.71 5.91
N TYR A 141 6.23 4.03 4.64
CA TYR A 141 5.01 4.68 4.16
C TYR A 141 3.78 3.75 4.19
N PHE A 142 3.97 2.44 4.09
CA PHE A 142 2.93 1.44 4.37
C PHE A 142 2.68 1.27 5.88
N GLY A 143 3.61 1.70 6.74
CA GLY A 143 3.55 1.50 8.19
C GLY A 143 4.13 0.17 8.68
N LEU A 144 4.63 -0.68 7.78
CA LEU A 144 5.16 -2.02 8.11
C LEU A 144 6.50 -1.97 8.84
N ALA A 145 7.25 -0.87 8.72
CA ALA A 145 8.54 -0.70 9.37
C ALA A 145 8.45 -0.40 10.88
N TYR A 146 7.25 -0.12 11.39
CA TYR A 146 7.08 0.27 12.80
C TYR A 146 6.97 -0.97 13.70
N PRO A 147 7.78 -1.07 14.78
CA PRO A 147 7.80 -2.23 15.67
C PRO A 147 6.43 -2.59 16.25
N SER A 148 5.59 -1.60 16.52
CA SER A 148 4.22 -1.81 17.01
C SER A 148 3.32 -2.50 15.98
N VAL A 149 3.48 -2.20 14.68
CA VAL A 149 2.78 -2.93 13.61
C VAL A 149 3.34 -4.32 13.46
N ALA A 150 4.67 -4.48 13.45
CA ALA A 150 5.31 -5.80 13.38
C ALA A 150 4.86 -6.70 14.55
N LYS A 151 4.78 -6.16 15.77
CA LYS A 151 4.28 -6.88 16.95
C LYS A 151 2.83 -7.33 16.77
N LEU A 152 1.95 -6.46 16.26
CA LEU A 152 0.56 -6.84 16.00
C LEU A 152 0.46 -7.94 14.95
N LEU A 153 1.24 -7.86 13.87
CA LEU A 153 1.30 -8.89 12.85
C LEU A 153 1.81 -10.22 13.40
N LEU A 154 2.82 -10.17 14.27
CA LEU A 154 3.37 -11.35 14.94
C LEU A 154 2.42 -12.00 15.96
N GLN A 155 1.41 -11.27 16.44
CA GLN A 155 0.40 -11.79 17.36
C GLN A 155 -0.82 -12.38 16.63
N MET A 156 -0.87 -12.27 15.30
CA MET A 156 -1.95 -12.85 14.51
C MET A 156 -1.77 -14.38 14.42
N GLU A 157 -2.90 -15.09 14.46
CA GLU A 157 -2.93 -16.50 14.08
C GLU A 157 -2.36 -16.64 12.67
N GLY A 158 -1.22 -17.31 12.53
CA GLY A 158 -0.46 -17.20 11.29
C GLY A 158 1.02 -16.87 11.43
N ALA A 159 1.40 -16.21 12.51
CA ALA A 159 2.71 -15.59 12.57
C ALA A 159 3.86 -16.49 13.05
N ASP A 160 3.60 -17.41 13.98
CA ASP A 160 4.63 -18.32 14.48
C ASP A 160 4.78 -19.53 13.55
N ALA A 161 6.00 -19.77 13.08
CA ALA A 161 6.46 -21.02 12.49
C ALA A 161 7.87 -21.31 13.02
#